data_AF-A0A7V0XFV5-F1
#
_entry.id   AF-A0A7V0XFV5-F1
#
_cell.length_a   1.000
_cell.length_b   1.000
_cell.length_c   1.000
_cell.angle_alpha   90.00
_cell.angle_beta   90.00
_cell.angle_gamma   90.00
#
_symmetry.space_group_name_H-M   'P 1'
#
loop_
_entity.id
_entity.type
_entity.pdbx_description
1 polymer ?
#
loop_
_entity_poly.entity_id
_entity_poly.type
_entity_poly.pdbx_seq_one_letter_code
_entity_poly.pdbx_strand_id
1 'polypeptide(L)' 'MFDALTDKFVKLQRRLLGHGTLSDKEVADALREIRTTLLDADVNYRVVGRFVRGLKGRLEEQDVA' A
#
# COMPACT_ATOMS: atom_id res chain seq x y z
N MET A 1 -10.81 18.58 5.71
CA MET A 1 -11.26 17.20 6.09
C MET A 1 -10.56 16.15 5.21
N PHE A 2 -10.36 16.43 3.92
CA PHE A 2 -9.54 15.60 3.02
C PHE A 2 -8.03 15.66 3.35
N ASP A 3 -7.57 16.75 3.98
CA ASP A 3 -6.16 17.00 4.28
C ASP A 3 -5.54 16.00 5.25
N ALA A 4 -6.30 15.53 6.23
CA ALA A 4 -5.84 14.52 7.19
C ALA A 4 -5.63 13.14 6.52
N LEU A 5 -6.39 12.84 5.46
CA LEU A 5 -6.21 11.64 4.65
C LEU A 5 -4.98 11.80 3.74
N THR A 6 -4.84 12.97 3.11
CA THR A 6 -3.68 13.33 2.28
C THR A 6 -2.37 13.20 3.06
N ASP A 7 -2.30 13.71 4.30
CA ASP A 7 -1.10 13.64 5.12
C ASP A 7 -0.70 12.20 5.50
N LYS A 8 -1.68 11.35 5.79
CA LYS A 8 -1.43 9.92 6.03
C LYS A 8 -0.90 9.23 4.77
N PHE A 9 -1.44 9.60 3.61
CA PHE A 9 -1.02 9.06 2.32
C PHE A 9 0.40 9.48 1.93
N VAL A 10 0.75 10.74 2.17
CA VAL A 10 2.11 11.27 1.93
C VAL A 10 3.13 10.60 2.85
N LYS A 11 2.78 10.34 4.12
CA LYS A 11 3.64 9.61 5.05
C LYS A 11 3.82 8.15 4.65
N LEU A 12 2.75 7.48 4.21
CA LEU A 12 2.80 6.12 3.71
C LEU A 12 3.66 6.02 2.44
N GLN A 13 3.50 6.97 1.52
CA GLN A 13 4.30 7.09 0.31
C GLN A 13 5.79 7.20 0.63
N ARG A 14 6.18 8.05 1.60
CA ARG A 14 7.59 8.17 2.02
C ARG A 14 8.14 6.89 2.65
N ARG A 15 7.31 6.13 3.36
CA ARG A 15 7.71 4.86 4.00
C ARG A 15 7.91 3.75 2.97
N LEU A 16 7.03 3.68 1.98
CA LEU A 16 7.08 2.66 0.93
C LEU A 16 8.13 2.96 -0.14
N LEU A 17 8.38 4.23 -0.46
CA LEU A 17 9.38 4.63 -1.47
C LEU A 17 10.77 4.94 -0.88
N GLY A 18 10.95 4.80 0.44
CA GLY A 18 12.20 5.18 1.13
C GLY A 18 13.24 4.07 1.25
N HIS A 19 12.87 2.81 1.01
CA HIS A 19 13.77 1.67 1.09
C HIS A 19 13.97 1.11 -0.32
N GLY A 20 15.19 1.26 -0.83
CA GLY A 20 15.54 1.04 -2.24
C GLY A 20 15.24 -0.35 -2.81
N THR A 21 15.02 -1.36 -1.96
CA THR A 21 14.55 -2.71 -2.35
C THR A 21 13.74 -3.33 -1.20
N LEU A 22 12.64 -4.01 -1.54
CA LEU A 22 11.79 -4.76 -0.61
C LEU A 22 11.76 -6.21 -1.09
N SER A 23 11.99 -7.19 -0.19
CA SER A 23 11.88 -8.60 -0.60
C SER A 23 10.44 -9.00 -0.90
N ASP A 24 10.24 -10.01 -1.76
CA ASP A 24 8.91 -10.53 -2.11
C ASP A 24 8.04 -10.88 -0.88
N LYS A 25 8.69 -11.38 0.16
CA LYS A 25 8.01 -11.75 1.41
C LYS A 25 7.53 -10.52 2.17
N GLU A 26 8.38 -9.50 2.29
CA GLU A 26 8.03 -8.24 2.95
C GLU A 26 6.93 -7.50 2.19
N VAL A 27 6.97 -7.53 0.85
CA VAL A 27 5.90 -6.97 0.01
C VAL A 27 4.58 -7.70 0.24
N ALA A 28 4.59 -9.04 0.22
CA ALA A 28 3.38 -9.83 0.42
C ALA A 28 2.75 -9.59 1.80
N ASP A 29 3.58 -9.52 2.85
CA ASP A 29 3.13 -9.27 4.21
C ASP A 29 2.57 -7.84 4.36
N ALA A 30 3.25 -6.84 3.79
CA ALA A 30 2.80 -5.45 3.80
C ALA A 30 1.46 -5.24 3.06
N LEU A 31 1.30 -5.86 1.88
CA LEU A 31 0.04 -5.79 1.12
C LEU A 31 -1.12 -6.42 1.91
N ARG A 32 -0.83 -7.47 2.69
CA ARG A 32 -1.82 -8.15 3.52
C ARG A 32 -2.27 -7.27 4.69
N GLU A 33 -1.32 -6.62 5.35
CA GLU A 33 -1.57 -5.69 6.45
C GLU A 33 -2.35 -4.45 6.00
N ILE A 34 -1.98 -3.86 4.86
CA ILE A 34 -2.69 -2.75 4.22
C ILE A 34 -4.14 -3.13 3.93
N ARG A 35 -4.37 -4.33 3.37
CA ARG A 35 -5.73 -4.81 3.08
C ARG A 35 -6.58 -4.90 4.34
N THR A 36 -6.07 -5.51 5.41
CA THR A 36 -6.80 -5.66 6.68
C THR A 36 -7.14 -4.29 7.26
N THR A 37 -6.15 -3.40 7.36
CA THR A 37 -6.33 -2.05 7.90
C THR A 37 -7.36 -1.24 7.13
N LEU A 38 -7.39 -1.36 5.80
CA LEU A 38 -8.37 -0.65 4.98
C LEU A 38 -9.79 -1.20 5.17
N LEU A 39 -9.94 -2.52 5.33
CA LEU A 39 -11.25 -3.12 5.60
C LEU A 39 -11.77 -2.76 6.99
N ASP A 40 -10.89 -2.75 7.99
CA ASP A 40 -11.21 -2.33 9.37
C ASP A 40 -11.62 -0.85 9.46
N ALA A 41 -11.15 -0.03 8.52
CA ALA A 41 -11.51 1.38 8.41
C ALA A 41 -12.81 1.63 7.62
N ASP A 42 -13.68 0.62 7.48
CA ASP A 42 -14.95 0.65 6.73
C ASP A 42 -14.79 1.03 5.23
N VAL A 43 -13.63 0.76 4.63
CA VAL A 43 -13.44 0.99 3.19
C VAL A 43 -14.07 -0.15 2.39
N ASN A 44 -14.84 0.19 1.35
CA ASN A 44 -15.48 -0.80 0.49
C ASN A 44 -14.46 -1.79 -0.12
N TYR A 45 -14.71 -3.09 0.06
CA TYR A 45 -13.82 -4.16 -0.42
C TYR A 45 -13.44 -4.05 -1.92
N ARG A 46 -14.31 -3.48 -2.77
CA ARG A 46 -14.02 -3.26 -4.20
C ARG A 46 -12.93 -2.22 -4.40
N VAL A 47 -12.94 -1.17 -3.58
CA VAL A 47 -11.91 -0.12 -3.57
C VAL A 47 -10.60 -0.70 -3.03
N VAL A 48 -10.65 -1.41 -1.91
CA VAL A 48 -9.48 -2.07 -1.31
C VAL A 48 -8.84 -3.04 -2.29
N GLY A 49 -9.63 -3.89 -2.95
CA GLY A 49 -9.13 -4.85 -3.92
C GLY A 49 -8.46 -4.19 -5.13
N ARG A 50 -9.04 -3.10 -5.66
CA ARG A 50 -8.39 -2.34 -6.75
C ARG A 50 -7.11 -1.67 -6.28
N PHE A 51 -7.10 -1.11 -5.08
CA PHE A 51 -5.93 -0.45 -4.51
C PHE A 51 -4.76 -1.42 -4.32
N VAL A 52 -5.00 -2.55 -3.66
CA VAL A 52 -3.97 -3.57 -3.40
C VAL A 52 -3.43 -4.17 -4.70
N ARG A 53 -4.29 -4.41 -5.71
CA ARG A 53 -3.84 -4.88 -7.03
C ARG A 53 -2.98 -3.85 -7.76
N GLY A 54 -3.39 -2.58 -7.74
CA GLY A 54 -2.59 -1.49 -8.33
C GLY A 54 -1.26 -1.30 -7.61
N LEU A 55 -1.25 -1.43 -6.28
CA LEU A 55 -0.04 -1.35 -5.48
C LEU A 55 0.92 -2.50 -5.79
N LYS A 56 0.41 -3.74 -5.88
CA LYS A 56 1.19 -4.91 -6.28
C LYS A 56 1.82 -4.74 -7.67
N GLY A 57 1.04 -4.35 -8.67
CA GLY A 57 1.55 -4.15 -10.04
C GLY A 57 2.65 -3.08 -10.10
N ARG A 58 2.50 -1.98 -9.34
CA ARG A 58 3.52 -0.92 -9.27
C ARG A 58 4.80 -1.33 -8.53
N LEU A 59 4.73 -2.32 -7.66
CA LEU A 59 5.89 -2.89 -6.97
C LEU A 59 6.60 -3.90 -7.88
N GLU A 60 5.85 -4.70 -8.65
CA GLU A 60 6.40 -5.59 -9.68
C GLU A 60 7.08 -4.79 -10.82
N GLU A 61 6.54 -3.63 -11.20
CA GLU A 61 7.13 -2.74 -12.22
C GLU A 61 8.37 -1.97 -11.74
N GLN A 62 8.58 -1.81 -10.43
CA GLN A 62 9.69 -1.03 -9.88
C GLN A 62 10.91 -1.86 -9.50
N ASP A 63 11.00 -3.11 -9.97
CA ASP A 63 12.10 -4.04 -9.73
C ASP A 63 12.38 -4.31 -8.24
N VAL A 64 11.81 -5.42 -7.77
CA VAL A 64 12.32 -6.16 -6.61
C VAL A 64 13.72 -6.67 -7.00
N ALA A 65 14.77 -5.94 -6.61
CA ALA A 65 16.16 -6.36 -6.73
C ALA A 65 16.72 -6.86 -5.38
#